data_AF-C6VWR8-F1
#
_entry.id   AF-C6VWR8-F1
#
_cell.length_a   1.000
_cell.length_b   1.000
_cell.length_c   1.000
_cell.angle_alpha   90.00
_cell.angle_beta   90.00
_cell.angle_gamma   90.00
#
_symmetry.space_group_name_H-M   'P 1'
#
loop_
_entity.id
_entity.type
_entity.pdbx_description
1 polymer ?
#
loop_
_entity_poly.entity_id
_entity_poly.type
_entity_poly.pdbx_seq_one_letter_code
_entity_poly.pdbx_strand_id
1 'polypeptide(L)'
;MVRKAISAGVDGIIVDWENQGKKLRQENFDTQINYDTYDDLCRVREVTPSGRLICRINGFSEEHTPVEVDMALRAGADEIFLPMVRNIREARQTCDMIAGRTGFSILIETASALECMNELSSLPLRRAYVGLNDLHIQQNSKNIFVPLMNDTVANIRRNFQIPLGAGGVTYPPSGMPIASQYLINEYARLGIDFSFLRRTFIRDHALHSMEHMVQQIRQSYQIAASRSGEEVAADFQKFRQLVDSWTTNPAYI
;
A
#
# COMPACT_ATOMS: atom_id res chain seq x y z
N MET A 1 -14.84 13.64 5.44
CA MET A 1 -13.41 13.29 5.56
C MET A 1 -12.65 13.54 4.25
N VAL A 2 -13.09 12.96 3.14
CA VAL A 2 -12.43 13.04 1.82
C VAL A 2 -12.01 14.46 1.39
N ARG A 3 -12.93 15.43 1.37
CA ARG A 3 -12.60 16.82 0.99
C ARG A 3 -11.47 17.40 1.84
N LYS A 4 -11.48 17.15 3.16
CA LYS A 4 -10.43 17.60 4.08
C LYS A 4 -9.09 16.95 3.77
N ALA A 5 -9.07 15.65 3.46
CA ALA A 5 -7.85 14.95 3.09
C ALA A 5 -7.24 15.51 1.79
N ILE A 6 -8.06 15.80 0.78
CA ILE A 6 -7.59 16.43 -0.46
C ILE A 6 -7.07 17.84 -0.21
N SER A 7 -7.80 18.66 0.55
CA SER A 7 -7.33 20.01 0.91
C SER A 7 -6.04 20.00 1.73
N ALA A 8 -5.82 18.95 2.53
CA ALA A 8 -4.56 18.72 3.25
C ALA A 8 -3.40 18.25 2.36
N GLY A 9 -3.64 18.01 1.08
CA GLY A 9 -2.63 17.64 0.11
C GLY A 9 -2.45 16.14 -0.10
N VAL A 10 -3.39 15.28 0.33
CA VAL A 10 -3.36 13.85 0.00
C VAL A 10 -3.52 13.64 -1.51
N ASP A 11 -2.65 12.81 -2.10
CA ASP A 11 -2.52 12.64 -3.56
C ASP A 11 -3.65 11.83 -4.22
N GLY A 12 -4.41 11.07 -3.44
CA GLY A 12 -5.52 10.27 -3.95
C GLY A 12 -6.33 9.61 -2.85
N ILE A 13 -7.56 9.24 -3.18
CA ILE A 13 -8.47 8.55 -2.28
C ILE A 13 -8.67 7.13 -2.80
N ILE A 14 -8.57 6.16 -1.91
CA ILE A 14 -8.84 4.76 -2.21
C ILE A 14 -10.19 4.38 -1.61
N VAL A 15 -11.04 3.74 -2.42
CA VAL A 15 -12.26 3.06 -1.98
C VAL A 15 -12.02 1.58 -2.12
N ASP A 16 -12.25 0.84 -1.04
CA ASP A 16 -11.73 -0.51 -0.85
C ASP A 16 -12.87 -1.54 -0.83
N TRP A 17 -13.10 -2.17 -1.97
CA TRP A 17 -14.08 -3.26 -2.12
C TRP A 17 -13.50 -4.61 -1.68
N GLU A 18 -12.19 -4.71 -1.44
CA GLU A 18 -11.52 -5.96 -1.10
C GLU A 18 -11.96 -6.47 0.29
N ASN A 19 -12.81 -7.49 0.27
CA ASN A 19 -13.28 -8.17 1.48
C ASN A 19 -13.16 -9.70 1.39
N GLN A 20 -13.04 -10.27 0.18
CA GLN A 20 -13.04 -11.72 -0.03
C GLN A 20 -11.85 -12.42 0.65
N GLY A 21 -12.17 -13.31 1.60
CA GLY A 21 -11.19 -14.11 2.34
C GLY A 21 -10.25 -13.32 3.26
N LYS A 22 -10.38 -11.98 3.33
CA LYS A 22 -9.47 -11.10 4.08
C LYS A 22 -9.49 -11.41 5.57
N LYS A 23 -10.69 -11.60 6.12
CA LYS A 23 -10.88 -12.01 7.52
C LYS A 23 -10.15 -13.31 7.85
N LEU A 24 -10.27 -14.33 7.00
CA LEU A 24 -9.65 -15.64 7.22
C LEU A 24 -8.12 -15.55 7.13
N ARG A 25 -7.59 -14.83 6.12
CA ARG A 25 -6.15 -14.68 5.94
C ARG A 25 -5.47 -13.89 7.06
N GLN A 26 -6.20 -12.96 7.68
CA GLN A 26 -5.67 -12.00 8.65
C GLN A 26 -6.27 -12.17 10.04
N GLU A 27 -6.93 -13.30 10.34
CA GLU A 27 -7.73 -13.51 11.56
C GLU A 27 -6.92 -13.33 12.85
N ASN A 28 -5.64 -13.70 12.82
CA ASN A 28 -4.73 -13.61 13.97
C ASN A 28 -3.90 -12.31 14.00
N PHE A 29 -4.20 -11.35 13.12
CA PHE A 29 -3.43 -10.11 12.96
C PHE A 29 -4.33 -8.87 13.07
N ASP A 30 -3.85 -7.80 13.70
CA ASP A 30 -4.61 -6.53 13.80
C ASP A 30 -4.66 -5.83 12.44
N THR A 31 -5.74 -6.10 11.70
CA THR A 31 -5.94 -5.61 10.32
C THR A 31 -7.27 -4.89 10.15
N GLN A 32 -7.38 -4.10 9.09
CA GLN A 32 -8.59 -3.37 8.74
C GLN A 32 -9.33 -4.08 7.61
N ILE A 33 -10.61 -4.39 7.84
CA ILE A 33 -11.52 -4.88 6.80
C ILE A 33 -12.49 -3.75 6.49
N ASN A 34 -12.50 -3.33 5.23
CA ASN A 34 -13.45 -2.35 4.71
C ASN A 34 -14.52 -3.11 3.91
N TYR A 35 -15.71 -2.54 3.84
CA TYR A 35 -16.84 -3.06 3.07
C TYR A 35 -17.40 -1.91 2.23
N ASP A 36 -16.52 -1.14 1.61
CA ASP A 36 -16.96 -0.03 0.77
C ASP A 36 -17.73 -0.58 -0.43
N THR A 37 -18.66 0.22 -0.92
CA THR A 37 -19.60 -0.17 -1.97
C THR A 37 -19.41 0.63 -3.24
N TYR A 38 -20.12 0.25 -4.29
CA TYR A 38 -20.24 1.06 -5.51
C TYR A 38 -20.77 2.48 -5.21
N ASP A 39 -21.74 2.60 -4.30
CA ASP A 39 -22.31 3.88 -3.91
C ASP A 39 -21.32 4.73 -3.12
N ASP A 40 -20.42 4.12 -2.34
CA ASP A 40 -19.29 4.83 -1.72
C ASP A 40 -18.35 5.39 -2.80
N LEU A 41 -18.01 4.59 -3.81
CA LEU A 41 -17.15 5.04 -4.92
C LEU A 41 -17.77 6.23 -5.68
N CYS A 42 -19.07 6.16 -5.99
CA CYS A 42 -19.81 7.27 -6.61
C CYS A 42 -19.81 8.53 -5.73
N ARG A 43 -20.13 8.40 -4.43
CA ARG A 43 -20.12 9.53 -3.49
C ARG A 43 -18.73 10.16 -3.35
N VAL A 44 -17.67 9.35 -3.37
CA VAL A 44 -16.30 9.87 -3.37
C VAL A 44 -16.04 10.62 -4.67
N ARG A 45 -16.35 10.06 -5.84
CA ARG A 45 -16.18 10.73 -7.14
C ARG A 45 -16.81 12.11 -7.19
N GLU A 46 -18.05 12.24 -6.70
CA GLU A 46 -18.80 13.50 -6.65
C GLU A 46 -18.08 14.60 -5.84
N VAL A 47 -17.42 14.20 -4.74
CA VAL A 47 -16.72 15.16 -3.87
C VAL A 47 -15.26 15.38 -4.25
N THR A 48 -14.74 14.61 -5.22
CA THR A 48 -13.35 14.67 -5.69
C THR A 48 -13.21 14.90 -7.19
N PRO A 49 -14.03 15.70 -7.92
CA PRO A 49 -14.13 15.67 -9.39
C PRO A 49 -12.81 15.85 -10.16
N SER A 50 -11.81 16.53 -9.59
CA SER A 50 -10.47 16.70 -10.19
C SER A 50 -9.36 15.94 -9.46
N GLY A 51 -9.69 15.22 -8.38
CA GLY A 51 -8.75 14.40 -7.61
C GLY A 51 -8.67 12.98 -8.16
N ARG A 52 -7.63 12.25 -7.73
CA ARG A 52 -7.40 10.86 -8.12
C ARG A 52 -8.22 9.90 -7.26
N LEU A 53 -9.16 9.21 -7.87
CA LEU A 53 -9.97 8.17 -7.26
C LEU A 53 -9.45 6.78 -7.63
N ILE A 54 -9.07 6.00 -6.64
CA ILE A 54 -8.54 4.64 -6.78
C ILE A 54 -9.61 3.67 -6.26
N CYS A 55 -9.94 2.66 -7.05
CA CYS A 55 -10.79 1.55 -6.61
C CYS A 55 -9.92 0.31 -6.40
N ARG A 56 -9.90 -0.24 -5.19
CA ARG A 56 -9.29 -1.55 -4.94
C ARG A 56 -10.38 -2.62 -5.02
N ILE A 57 -10.32 -3.42 -6.07
CA ILE A 57 -11.27 -4.51 -6.34
C ILE A 57 -10.91 -5.76 -5.53
N ASN A 58 -11.67 -6.84 -5.65
CA ASN A 58 -11.29 -8.11 -5.04
C ASN A 58 -10.17 -8.80 -5.83
N GLY A 59 -9.59 -9.85 -5.23
CA GLY A 59 -8.63 -10.71 -5.94
C GLY A 59 -9.26 -11.30 -7.20
N PHE A 60 -8.42 -11.61 -8.19
CA PHE A 60 -8.89 -12.01 -9.52
C PHE A 60 -9.84 -13.22 -9.47
N SER A 61 -10.94 -13.10 -10.21
CA SER A 61 -11.90 -14.16 -10.50
C SER A 61 -12.45 -13.95 -11.92
N GLU A 62 -12.50 -15.00 -12.73
CA GLU A 62 -13.06 -14.92 -14.09
C GLU A 62 -14.54 -14.49 -14.08
N GLU A 63 -15.27 -14.84 -13.01
CA GLU A 63 -16.69 -14.51 -12.87
C GLU A 63 -16.90 -13.06 -12.40
N HIS A 64 -16.15 -12.61 -11.40
CA HIS A 64 -16.44 -11.35 -10.71
C HIS A 64 -15.61 -10.17 -11.21
N THR A 65 -14.35 -10.38 -11.58
CA THR A 65 -13.45 -9.29 -11.99
C THR A 65 -14.00 -8.48 -13.18
N PRO A 66 -14.61 -9.07 -14.23
CA PRO A 66 -15.19 -8.28 -15.32
C PRO A 66 -16.26 -7.30 -14.83
N VAL A 67 -17.10 -7.73 -13.87
CA VAL A 67 -18.18 -6.92 -13.30
C VAL A 67 -17.60 -5.81 -12.43
N GLU A 68 -16.65 -6.13 -11.55
CA GLU A 68 -16.00 -5.13 -10.69
C GLU A 68 -15.24 -4.07 -11.49
N VAL A 69 -14.54 -4.47 -12.55
CA VAL A 69 -13.85 -3.52 -13.45
C VAL A 69 -14.85 -2.61 -14.15
N ASP A 70 -15.90 -3.15 -14.75
CA ASP A 70 -16.94 -2.34 -15.41
C ASP A 70 -17.62 -1.38 -14.44
N MET A 71 -17.95 -1.82 -13.22
CA MET A 71 -18.50 -0.97 -12.18
C MET A 71 -17.54 0.15 -11.76
N ALA A 72 -16.27 -0.16 -11.50
CA ALA A 72 -15.29 0.85 -11.11
C ALA A 72 -15.09 1.91 -12.21
N LEU A 73 -15.09 1.50 -13.48
CA LEU A 73 -15.01 2.40 -14.63
C LEU A 73 -16.26 3.29 -14.72
N ARG A 74 -17.47 2.73 -14.58
CA ARG A 74 -18.73 3.50 -14.60
C ARG A 74 -18.81 4.54 -13.49
N ALA A 75 -18.29 4.22 -12.31
CA ALA A 75 -18.21 5.15 -11.18
C ALA A 75 -17.11 6.23 -11.35
N GLY A 76 -16.28 6.15 -12.40
CA GLY A 76 -15.25 7.14 -12.68
C GLY A 76 -13.98 6.99 -11.84
N ALA A 77 -13.58 5.75 -11.53
CA ALA A 77 -12.26 5.48 -10.96
C ALA A 77 -11.14 5.83 -11.95
N ASP A 78 -10.15 6.60 -11.49
CA ASP A 78 -8.95 7.00 -12.24
C ASP A 78 -7.85 5.92 -12.19
N GLU A 79 -8.03 4.92 -11.34
CA GLU A 79 -7.12 3.80 -11.20
C GLU A 79 -7.78 2.60 -10.52
N ILE A 80 -7.47 1.39 -10.98
CA ILE A 80 -7.91 0.13 -10.37
C ILE A 80 -6.70 -0.59 -9.78
N PHE A 81 -6.80 -0.98 -8.50
CA PHE A 81 -5.82 -1.80 -7.78
C PHE A 81 -6.33 -3.25 -7.72
N LEU A 82 -5.56 -4.19 -8.28
CA LEU A 82 -5.81 -5.63 -8.16
C LEU A 82 -4.96 -6.21 -7.02
N PRO A 83 -5.57 -6.66 -5.91
CA PRO A 83 -4.87 -7.31 -4.81
C PRO A 83 -4.65 -8.80 -5.09
N MET A 84 -3.82 -9.43 -4.24
CA MET A 84 -3.65 -10.88 -4.18
C MET A 84 -3.29 -11.54 -5.52
N VAL A 85 -2.56 -10.83 -6.39
CA VAL A 85 -2.05 -11.38 -7.66
C VAL A 85 -1.18 -12.59 -7.37
N ARG A 86 -1.41 -13.70 -8.06
CA ARG A 86 -0.63 -14.95 -7.90
C ARG A 86 0.13 -15.35 -9.14
N ASN A 87 -0.24 -14.83 -10.31
CA ASN A 87 0.43 -15.14 -11.57
C ASN A 87 0.20 -14.02 -12.59
N ILE A 88 0.97 -14.06 -13.67
CA ILE A 88 0.89 -13.07 -14.75
C ILE A 88 -0.47 -13.08 -15.49
N ARG A 89 -1.16 -14.23 -15.56
CA ARG A 89 -2.43 -14.37 -16.28
C ARG A 89 -3.52 -13.52 -15.64
N GLU A 90 -3.66 -13.57 -14.33
CA GLU A 90 -4.64 -12.78 -13.55
C GLU A 90 -4.46 -11.28 -13.80
N ALA A 91 -3.22 -10.79 -13.70
CA ALA A 91 -2.90 -9.38 -13.92
C ALA A 91 -3.14 -8.98 -15.40
N ARG A 92 -2.73 -9.82 -16.36
CA ARG A 92 -2.93 -9.56 -17.79
C ARG A 92 -4.40 -9.50 -18.16
N GLN A 93 -5.19 -10.49 -17.74
CA GLN A 93 -6.63 -10.52 -18.00
C GLN A 93 -7.33 -9.28 -17.42
N THR A 94 -6.97 -8.87 -16.20
CA THR A 94 -7.51 -7.63 -15.61
C THR A 94 -7.10 -6.39 -16.40
N CYS A 95 -5.84 -6.31 -16.83
CA CYS A 95 -5.34 -5.23 -17.67
C CYS A 95 -6.09 -5.13 -19.00
N ASP A 96 -6.33 -6.28 -19.65
CA ASP A 96 -7.07 -6.38 -20.91
C ASP A 96 -8.54 -5.97 -20.72
N MET A 97 -9.16 -6.36 -19.60
CA MET A 97 -10.50 -5.89 -19.22
C MET A 97 -10.53 -4.38 -19.02
N ILE A 98 -9.50 -3.76 -18.44
CA ILE A 98 -9.43 -2.29 -18.31
C ILE A 98 -9.27 -1.61 -19.67
N ALA A 99 -8.53 -2.23 -20.60
CA ALA A 99 -8.33 -1.76 -21.97
C ALA A 99 -7.83 -0.30 -22.06
N GLY A 100 -6.95 0.10 -21.13
CA GLY A 100 -6.38 1.45 -21.08
C GLY A 100 -7.34 2.58 -20.70
N ARG A 101 -8.60 2.29 -20.35
CA ARG A 101 -9.62 3.29 -19.98
C ARG A 101 -9.30 4.02 -18.68
N THR A 102 -8.52 3.39 -17.80
CA THR A 102 -8.07 3.95 -16.53
C THR A 102 -6.71 3.37 -16.15
N GLY A 103 -6.07 3.89 -15.09
CA GLY A 103 -4.81 3.34 -14.60
C GLY A 103 -5.00 1.91 -14.05
N PHE A 104 -4.03 1.03 -14.29
CA PHE A 104 -4.02 -0.31 -13.70
C PHE A 104 -2.81 -0.50 -12.80
N SER A 105 -3.04 -0.96 -11.57
CA SER A 105 -1.99 -1.17 -10.57
C SER A 105 -2.24 -2.46 -9.81
N ILE A 106 -1.18 -3.04 -9.26
CA ILE A 106 -1.24 -4.33 -8.56
C ILE A 106 -0.65 -4.24 -7.16
N LEU A 107 -1.08 -5.13 -6.27
CA LEU A 107 -0.40 -5.37 -5.01
C LEU A 107 0.54 -6.59 -5.12
N ILE A 108 1.77 -6.42 -4.65
CA ILE A 108 2.77 -7.47 -4.48
C ILE A 108 2.73 -7.92 -3.01
N GLU A 109 1.95 -8.95 -2.76
CA GLU A 109 1.63 -9.37 -1.39
C GLU A 109 1.43 -10.89 -1.22
N THR A 110 1.75 -11.67 -2.25
CA THR A 110 1.73 -13.14 -2.24
C THR A 110 3.12 -13.70 -2.53
N ALA A 111 3.41 -14.92 -2.05
CA ALA A 111 4.67 -15.59 -2.40
C ALA A 111 4.78 -15.81 -3.93
N SER A 112 3.68 -16.20 -4.58
CA SER A 112 3.65 -16.43 -6.04
C SER A 112 3.89 -15.16 -6.85
N ALA A 113 3.47 -13.97 -6.38
CA ALA A 113 3.81 -12.70 -7.01
C ALA A 113 5.32 -12.42 -6.98
N LEU A 114 6.03 -12.84 -5.93
CA LEU A 114 7.49 -12.72 -5.85
C LEU A 114 8.19 -13.61 -6.89
N GLU A 115 7.62 -14.78 -7.20
CA GLU A 115 8.18 -15.73 -8.17
C GLU A 115 8.03 -15.25 -9.61
N CYS A 116 7.01 -14.45 -9.93
CA CYS A 116 6.74 -13.94 -11.29
C CYS A 116 6.99 -12.42 -11.47
N MET A 117 7.82 -11.81 -10.62
CA MET A 117 8.07 -10.35 -10.64
C MET A 117 8.54 -9.81 -12.01
N ASN A 118 9.43 -10.53 -12.70
CA ASN A 118 9.94 -10.11 -14.02
C ASN A 118 8.80 -9.98 -15.06
N GLU A 119 7.84 -10.90 -15.02
CA GLU A 119 6.71 -10.89 -15.94
C GLU A 119 5.72 -9.79 -15.53
N LEU A 120 5.44 -9.66 -14.23
CA LEU A 120 4.55 -8.62 -13.69
C LEU A 120 5.08 -7.22 -13.97
N SER A 121 6.39 -6.98 -13.84
CA SER A 121 7.00 -5.68 -14.08
C SER A 121 7.03 -5.29 -15.57
N SER A 122 6.81 -6.24 -16.48
CA SER A 122 6.68 -5.98 -17.92
C SER A 122 5.29 -5.52 -18.36
N LEU A 123 4.28 -5.63 -17.47
CA LEU A 123 2.93 -5.15 -17.76
C LEU A 123 2.87 -3.61 -17.76
N PRO A 124 1.93 -3.00 -18.51
CA PRO A 124 1.74 -1.54 -18.55
C PRO A 124 1.04 -1.02 -17.28
N LEU A 125 1.67 -1.23 -16.13
CA LEU A 125 1.17 -0.84 -14.83
C LEU A 125 1.43 0.63 -14.56
N ARG A 126 0.48 1.31 -13.92
CA ARG A 126 0.63 2.67 -13.43
C ARG A 126 1.52 2.74 -12.19
N ARG A 127 1.39 1.76 -11.30
CA ARG A 127 2.23 1.57 -10.11
C ARG A 127 2.09 0.16 -9.54
N ALA A 128 3.02 -0.20 -8.67
CA ALA A 128 2.94 -1.40 -7.83
C ALA A 128 2.90 -0.99 -6.36
N TYR A 129 2.34 -1.85 -5.50
CA TYR A 129 2.28 -1.59 -4.06
C TYR A 129 2.60 -2.86 -3.26
N VAL A 130 3.52 -2.78 -2.31
CA VAL A 130 3.88 -3.90 -1.44
C VAL A 130 2.92 -3.98 -0.25
N GLY A 131 2.08 -5.01 -0.25
CA GLY A 131 1.15 -5.32 0.83
C GLY A 131 1.85 -6.05 1.98
N LEU A 132 2.44 -5.30 2.92
CA LEU A 132 3.21 -5.88 4.03
C LEU A 132 2.41 -6.83 4.94
N ASN A 133 1.10 -6.60 5.09
CA ASN A 133 0.21 -7.45 5.90
C ASN A 133 0.15 -8.88 5.33
N ASP A 134 -0.24 -9.07 4.08
CA ASP A 134 -0.32 -10.41 3.52
C ASP A 134 1.09 -10.98 3.26
N LEU A 135 2.05 -10.13 2.84
CA LEU A 135 3.39 -10.59 2.51
C LEU A 135 4.14 -11.23 3.70
N HIS A 136 4.08 -10.61 4.89
CA HIS A 136 4.77 -11.18 6.05
C HIS A 136 4.13 -12.51 6.51
N ILE A 137 2.81 -12.66 6.34
CA ILE A 137 2.10 -13.91 6.63
C ILE A 137 2.54 -14.98 5.62
N GLN A 138 2.58 -14.65 4.34
CA GLN A 138 3.03 -15.54 3.26
C GLN A 138 4.49 -15.99 3.43
N GLN A 139 5.34 -15.12 3.97
CA GLN A 139 6.74 -15.43 4.29
C GLN A 139 6.94 -16.07 5.67
N ASN A 140 5.86 -16.30 6.43
CA ASN A 140 5.92 -16.74 7.83
C ASN A 140 6.93 -15.91 8.66
N SER A 141 6.93 -14.60 8.48
CA SER A 141 7.86 -13.69 9.17
C SER A 141 7.44 -13.44 10.61
N LYS A 142 8.41 -13.08 11.47
CA LYS A 142 8.16 -12.75 12.90
C LYS A 142 7.18 -11.59 13.09
N ASN A 143 7.23 -10.60 12.20
CA ASN A 143 6.30 -9.48 12.18
C ASN A 143 6.21 -8.82 10.80
N ILE A 144 5.29 -7.86 10.67
CA ILE A 144 4.93 -7.15 9.43
C ILE A 144 6.09 -6.38 8.76
N PHE A 145 7.13 -5.98 9.51
CA PHE A 145 8.20 -5.14 8.99
C PHE A 145 9.43 -5.93 8.55
N VAL A 146 9.49 -7.23 8.83
CA VAL A 146 10.59 -8.11 8.39
C VAL A 146 10.84 -8.04 6.87
N PRO A 147 9.82 -8.00 5.98
CA PRO A 147 10.05 -7.88 4.54
C PRO A 147 10.84 -6.61 4.11
N LEU A 148 10.84 -5.56 4.94
CA LEU A 148 11.59 -4.33 4.67
C LEU A 148 13.09 -4.52 4.91
N MET A 149 13.49 -5.41 5.82
CA MET A 149 14.88 -5.58 6.24
C MET A 149 15.58 -6.85 5.73
N ASN A 150 14.85 -7.77 5.10
CA ASN A 150 15.36 -9.08 4.63
C ASN A 150 15.55 -9.17 3.11
N ASP A 151 15.87 -8.04 2.48
CA ASP A 151 16.03 -7.86 1.02
C ASP A 151 14.78 -8.10 0.16
N THR A 152 13.65 -8.56 0.72
CA THR A 152 12.41 -8.79 -0.06
C THR A 152 11.98 -7.54 -0.82
N VAL A 153 11.79 -6.41 -0.11
CA VAL A 153 11.35 -5.16 -0.75
C VAL A 153 12.43 -4.54 -1.63
N ALA A 154 13.71 -4.68 -1.27
CA ALA A 154 14.81 -4.26 -2.14
C ALA A 154 14.80 -5.02 -3.48
N ASN A 155 14.52 -6.32 -3.45
CA ASN A 155 14.39 -7.15 -4.65
C ASN A 155 13.18 -6.72 -5.49
N ILE A 156 12.04 -6.43 -4.87
CA ILE A 156 10.86 -5.89 -5.57
C ILE A 156 11.21 -4.56 -6.26
N ARG A 157 11.82 -3.60 -5.54
CA ARG A 157 12.22 -2.31 -6.10
C ARG A 157 13.12 -2.45 -7.33
N ARG A 158 14.05 -3.40 -7.34
CA ARG A 158 14.95 -3.64 -8.49
C ARG A 158 14.20 -4.10 -9.75
N ASN A 159 13.04 -4.74 -9.60
CA ASN A 159 12.24 -5.24 -10.72
C ASN A 159 11.33 -4.16 -11.34
N PHE A 160 10.85 -3.21 -10.54
CA PHE A 160 9.91 -2.19 -10.99
C PHE A 160 10.61 -0.86 -11.23
N GLN A 161 10.41 -0.26 -12.41
CA GLN A 161 10.88 1.10 -12.75
C GLN A 161 9.76 2.15 -12.68
N ILE A 162 8.54 1.71 -12.35
CA ILE A 162 7.36 2.53 -12.09
C ILE A 162 7.30 2.92 -10.61
N PRO A 163 6.39 3.83 -10.20
CA PRO A 163 6.21 4.14 -8.79
C PRO A 163 5.90 2.88 -7.97
N LEU A 164 6.64 2.68 -6.88
CA LEU A 164 6.47 1.57 -5.96
C LEU A 164 6.03 2.10 -4.61
N GLY A 165 4.87 1.66 -4.14
CA GLY A 165 4.38 1.98 -2.80
C GLY A 165 4.64 0.85 -1.82
N ALA A 166 4.67 1.14 -0.53
CA ALA A 166 4.74 0.11 0.50
C ALA A 166 4.13 0.60 1.82
N GLY A 167 3.40 -0.31 2.48
CA GLY A 167 2.87 -0.12 3.82
C GLY A 167 2.12 1.20 4.04
N GLY A 168 1.85 1.50 5.31
CA GLY A 168 1.25 2.77 5.68
C GLY A 168 2.23 3.70 6.40
N VAL A 169 1.95 5.01 6.39
CA VAL A 169 2.58 6.04 7.22
C VAL A 169 1.53 6.81 8.04
N THR A 170 1.97 7.44 9.13
CA THR A 170 1.15 8.35 9.95
C THR A 170 1.98 9.58 10.32
N TYR A 171 1.49 10.41 11.23
CA TYR A 171 2.28 11.50 11.81
C TYR A 171 3.66 10.97 12.28
N PRO A 172 4.81 11.53 11.82
CA PRO A 172 6.12 10.88 11.97
C PRO A 172 6.51 10.46 13.39
N PRO A 173 6.29 11.28 14.44
CA PRO A 173 6.56 10.88 15.83
C PRO A 173 5.62 9.81 16.39
N SER A 174 4.42 9.67 15.81
CA SER A 174 3.41 8.68 16.18
C SER A 174 3.60 7.36 15.43
N GLY A 175 2.79 6.36 15.79
CA GLY A 175 2.75 5.07 15.13
C GLY A 175 3.09 3.94 16.08
N MET A 176 2.36 2.84 15.95
CA MET A 176 2.55 1.63 16.71
C MET A 176 2.64 0.44 15.74
N PRO A 177 3.50 -0.56 15.99
CA PRO A 177 4.48 -0.65 17.10
C PRO A 177 5.79 0.13 16.86
N ILE A 178 5.99 0.65 15.65
CA ILE A 178 7.15 1.48 15.29
C ILE A 178 6.63 2.87 14.88
N ALA A 179 7.27 3.91 15.39
CA ALA A 179 6.97 5.29 15.01
C ALA A 179 7.23 5.49 13.51
N SER A 180 6.36 6.26 12.85
CA SER A 180 6.35 6.37 11.40
C SER A 180 7.62 7.01 10.84
N GLN A 181 8.35 7.81 11.62
CA GLN A 181 9.65 8.37 11.22
C GLN A 181 10.65 7.28 10.82
N TYR A 182 10.75 6.17 11.57
CA TYR A 182 11.71 5.11 11.27
C TYR A 182 11.34 4.35 10.01
N LEU A 183 10.04 4.21 9.75
CA LEU A 183 9.51 3.61 8.52
C LEU A 183 9.72 4.51 7.32
N ILE A 184 9.54 5.83 7.48
CA ILE A 184 9.82 6.81 6.42
C ILE A 184 11.31 6.78 6.04
N ASN A 185 12.22 6.66 7.02
CA ASN A 185 13.64 6.51 6.75
C ASN A 185 13.93 5.26 5.92
N GLU A 186 13.32 4.15 6.31
CA GLU A 186 13.47 2.88 5.60
C GLU A 186 12.86 2.92 4.19
N TYR A 187 11.72 3.60 4.02
CA TYR A 187 11.10 3.83 2.71
C TYR A 187 11.97 4.67 1.79
N ALA A 188 12.62 5.72 2.31
CA ALA A 188 13.59 6.50 1.54
C ALA A 188 14.79 5.64 1.11
N ARG A 189 15.35 4.84 2.03
CA ARG A 189 16.46 3.90 1.74
C ARG A 189 16.09 2.87 0.67
N LEU A 190 14.87 2.36 0.69
CA LEU A 190 14.37 1.34 -0.25
C LEU A 190 13.83 1.92 -1.57
N GLY A 191 13.79 3.25 -1.73
CA GLY A 191 13.23 3.88 -2.93
C GLY A 191 11.72 3.65 -3.08
N ILE A 192 10.97 3.72 -1.99
CA ILE A 192 9.51 3.67 -1.97
C ILE A 192 8.96 5.07 -2.26
N ASP A 193 8.15 5.20 -3.30
CA ASP A 193 7.69 6.47 -3.86
C ASP A 193 6.40 6.99 -3.22
N PHE A 194 5.57 6.10 -2.68
CA PHE A 194 4.31 6.46 -2.03
C PHE A 194 3.91 5.47 -0.95
N SER A 195 2.95 5.85 -0.12
CA SER A 195 2.43 5.01 0.96
C SER A 195 0.97 5.35 1.23
N PHE A 196 0.26 4.46 1.92
CA PHE A 196 -1.10 4.76 2.38
C PHE A 196 -1.08 5.42 3.76
N LEU A 197 -2.14 6.14 4.11
CA LEU A 197 -2.27 6.68 5.46
C LEU A 197 -2.80 5.57 6.39
N ARG A 198 -2.09 5.32 7.51
CA ARG A 198 -2.48 4.31 8.50
C ARG A 198 -3.80 4.69 9.18
N ARG A 199 -4.45 3.69 9.80
CA ARG A 199 -5.53 3.91 10.77
C ARG A 199 -5.14 4.91 11.87
N THR A 200 -3.89 4.86 12.32
CA THR A 200 -3.37 5.81 13.34
C THR A 200 -3.42 7.25 12.86
N PHE A 201 -3.35 7.53 11.55
CA PHE A 201 -3.43 8.89 11.02
C PHE A 201 -4.78 9.54 11.37
N ILE A 202 -5.86 8.77 11.31
CA ILE A 202 -7.20 9.25 11.69
C ILE A 202 -7.28 9.50 13.20
N ARG A 203 -6.57 8.71 14.02
CA ARG A 203 -6.48 8.94 15.47
C ARG A 203 -5.64 10.18 15.80
N ASP A 204 -4.48 10.32 15.16
CA ASP A 204 -3.57 11.47 15.31
C ASP A 204 -4.25 12.77 14.85
N HIS A 205 -5.20 12.70 13.90
CA HIS A 205 -5.98 13.86 13.46
C HIS A 205 -6.83 14.51 14.59
N ALA A 206 -7.13 13.78 15.67
CA ALA A 206 -7.78 14.37 16.83
C ALA A 206 -6.91 15.40 17.55
N LEU A 207 -5.58 15.33 17.36
CA LEU A 207 -4.59 16.19 18.01
C LEU A 207 -3.91 17.16 17.03
N HIS A 208 -3.82 16.78 15.75
CA HIS A 208 -3.12 17.54 14.72
C HIS A 208 -4.00 17.75 13.47
N SER A 209 -3.82 18.87 12.77
CA SER A 209 -4.52 19.06 11.48
C SER A 209 -3.97 18.08 10.43
N MET A 210 -4.83 17.63 9.50
CA MET A 210 -4.40 16.75 8.40
C MET A 210 -3.30 17.40 7.56
N GLU A 211 -3.43 18.69 7.29
CA GLU A 211 -2.46 19.46 6.51
C GLU A 211 -1.08 19.42 7.15
N HIS A 212 -1.01 19.69 8.46
CA HIS A 212 0.24 19.61 9.21
C HIS A 212 0.85 18.20 9.16
N MET A 213 0.05 17.16 9.38
CA MET A 213 0.56 15.78 9.34
C MET A 213 1.07 15.38 7.95
N VAL A 214 0.36 15.73 6.87
CA VAL A 214 0.79 15.45 5.49
C VAL A 214 2.09 16.19 5.17
N GLN A 215 2.21 17.47 5.56
CA GLN A 215 3.44 18.24 5.41
C GLN A 215 4.61 17.60 6.15
N GLN A 216 4.41 17.17 7.41
CA GLN A 216 5.46 16.52 8.21
C GLN A 216 5.90 15.17 7.64
N ILE A 217 4.97 14.37 7.09
CA ILE A 217 5.31 13.12 6.39
C ILE A 217 6.21 13.42 5.18
N ARG A 218 5.83 14.37 4.33
CA ARG A 218 6.60 14.74 3.14
C ARG A 218 7.98 15.30 3.48
N GLN A 219 8.04 16.20 4.46
CA GLN A 219 9.30 16.78 4.93
C GLN A 219 10.22 15.69 5.51
N SER A 220 9.68 14.75 6.30
CA SER A 220 10.47 13.64 6.85
C SER A 220 11.04 12.75 5.75
N TYR A 221 10.26 12.47 4.70
CA TYR A 221 10.75 11.70 3.56
C TYR A 221 11.86 12.43 2.80
N GLN A 222 11.70 13.74 2.54
CA GLN A 222 12.73 14.56 1.89
C GLN A 222 14.03 14.60 2.70
N ILE A 223 13.94 14.77 4.03
CA ILE A 223 15.10 14.71 4.92
C ILE A 223 15.76 13.33 4.82
N ALA A 224 14.99 12.26 4.95
CA ALA A 224 15.51 10.90 4.88
C ALA A 224 16.20 10.59 3.53
N ALA A 225 15.65 11.06 2.42
CA ALA A 225 16.23 10.90 1.08
C ALA A 225 17.52 11.73 0.88
N SER A 226 17.73 12.77 1.69
CA SER A 226 18.92 13.64 1.64
C SER A 226 20.06 13.20 2.58
N ARG A 227 19.86 12.14 3.38
CA ARG A 227 20.85 11.66 4.34
C ARG A 227 22.08 11.08 3.67
N SER A 228 23.21 11.23 4.33
CA SER A 228 24.47 10.59 3.96
C SER A 228 24.40 9.06 4.12
N GLY A 229 25.32 8.35 3.47
CA GLY A 229 25.39 6.88 3.59
C GLY A 229 25.59 6.40 5.03
N GLU A 230 26.34 7.14 5.85
CA GLU A 230 26.55 6.82 7.28
C GLU A 230 25.26 6.98 8.09
N GLU A 231 24.50 8.06 7.86
CA GLU A 231 23.22 8.29 8.53
C GLU A 231 22.17 7.25 8.10
N VAL A 232 22.12 6.90 6.81
CA VAL A 232 21.23 5.84 6.29
C VAL A 232 21.56 4.49 6.94
N ALA A 233 22.85 4.16 7.10
CA ALA A 233 23.27 2.93 7.77
C ALA A 233 22.87 2.93 9.26
N ALA A 234 23.05 4.05 9.96
CA ALA A 234 22.64 4.20 11.36
C ALA A 234 21.11 4.10 11.54
N ASP A 235 20.34 4.75 10.67
CA ASP A 235 18.88 4.67 10.63
C ASP A 235 18.41 3.23 10.42
N PHE A 236 19.02 2.50 9.48
CA PHE A 236 18.65 1.12 9.21
C PHE A 236 19.00 0.20 10.38
N GLN A 237 20.14 0.39 11.04
CA GLN A 237 20.47 -0.34 12.27
C GLN A 237 19.44 -0.10 13.37
N LYS A 238 19.02 1.16 13.56
CA LYS A 238 17.99 1.49 14.54
C LYS A 238 16.64 0.88 14.18
N PHE A 239 16.25 0.93 12.91
CA PHE A 239 15.03 0.31 12.41
C PHE A 239 15.04 -1.20 12.67
N ARG A 240 16.14 -1.89 12.33
CA ARG A 240 16.30 -3.33 12.59
C ARG A 240 16.12 -3.69 14.06
N GLN A 241 16.77 -2.94 14.97
CA GLN A 241 16.59 -3.14 16.42
C GLN A 241 15.13 -3.03 16.87
N LEU A 242 14.38 -2.07 16.33
CA LEU A 242 12.95 -1.88 16.63
C LEU A 242 12.07 -2.99 16.03
N VAL A 243 12.44 -3.49 14.85
CA VAL A 243 11.72 -4.62 14.23
C VAL A 243 11.98 -5.91 15.01
N ASP A 244 13.21 -6.16 15.44
CA ASP A 244 13.58 -7.37 16.17
C ASP A 244 13.07 -7.39 17.63
N SER A 245 12.64 -6.25 18.19
CA SER A 245 12.21 -6.16 19.58
C SER A 245 10.79 -6.69 19.86
N TRP A 246 10.06 -7.14 18.84
CA TRP A 246 8.70 -7.68 18.99
C TRP A 246 8.36 -8.73 17.94
N THR A 247 7.41 -9.61 18.29
CA THR A 247 6.85 -10.62 17.40
C THR A 247 5.32 -10.53 17.44
N THR A 248 4.68 -10.72 16.29
CA THR A 248 3.22 -10.95 16.20
C THR A 248 2.86 -12.31 15.65
N ASN A 249 3.85 -13.09 15.22
CA ASN A 249 3.60 -14.40 14.67
C ASN A 249 3.61 -15.46 15.78
N PRO A 250 2.49 -16.18 16.01
CA PRO A 250 2.41 -17.22 17.05
C PRO A 250 3.41 -18.36 16.88
N ALA A 251 3.92 -18.61 15.68
CA ALA A 251 4.94 -19.62 15.43
C ALA A 251 6.31 -19.29 16.06
N TYR A 252 6.49 -18.06 16.54
CA TYR A 252 7.73 -17.55 17.17
C TYR A 252 7.52 -17.12 18.63
N ILE A 253 6.37 -17.44 19.22
CA ILE A 253 6.04 -17.17 20.63
C ILE A 253 6.24 -18.44 21.46
#